data_AF-A0A7Y8EID5-F1
#
_entry.id   AF-A0A7Y8EID5-F1
#
_cell.length_a   1.000
_cell.length_b   1.000
_cell.length_c   1.000
_cell.angle_alpha   90.00
_cell.angle_beta   90.00
_cell.angle_gamma   90.00
#
_symmetry.space_group_name_H-M   'P 1'
#
loop_
_entity.id
_entity.type
_entity.pdbx_description
1 polymer ?
#
loop_
_entity_poly.entity_id
_entity_poly.type
_entity_poly.pdbx_seq_one_letter_code
_entity_poly.pdbx_strand_id
1 'polypeptide(L)'
;MVDYAKVEDDEFLKLPEFGVYFQAGSDGVIAAYRVYYQATDEYYHADSETKKECLDIATVDDSIDLLGQPARDVPSIRIPGRAPTSPGCEFLLKQKLITVHYDAESRFVTYVHVRSKV
;
A
#
# COMPACT_ATOMS: atom_id res chain seq x y z
N MET A 1 11.78 -8.42 -12.79
CA MET A 1 11.42 -7.46 -13.86
C MET A 1 11.09 -6.11 -13.22
N VAL A 2 11.54 -5.00 -13.81
CA VAL A 2 11.26 -3.63 -13.33
C VAL A 2 10.40 -2.92 -14.38
N ASP A 3 9.31 -2.28 -13.97
CA ASP A 3 8.42 -1.52 -14.86
C ASP A 3 8.40 -0.05 -14.43
N TYR A 4 8.65 0.85 -15.39
CA TYR A 4 8.70 2.30 -15.18
C TYR A 4 7.70 2.97 -16.09
N ALA A 5 6.90 3.87 -15.51
CA ALA A 5 5.96 4.69 -16.26
C ALA A 5 6.00 6.13 -15.77
N LYS A 6 5.83 7.07 -16.70
CA LYS A 6 5.64 8.49 -16.42
C LYS A 6 4.28 8.92 -16.95
N VAL A 7 3.45 9.50 -16.10
CA VAL A 7 2.13 10.03 -16.47
C VAL A 7 2.05 11.46 -15.98
N GLU A 8 1.97 12.41 -16.91
CA GLU A 8 2.05 13.83 -16.58
C GLU A 8 3.33 14.14 -15.78
N ASP A 9 3.17 14.66 -14.56
CA ASP A 9 4.23 15.04 -13.65
C ASP A 9 4.62 13.92 -12.67
N ASP A 10 3.86 12.82 -12.63
CA ASP A 10 4.11 11.68 -11.74
C ASP A 10 4.96 10.59 -12.42
N GLU A 11 5.87 10.02 -11.64
CA GLU A 11 6.70 8.88 -12.03
C GLU A 11 6.38 7.67 -11.16
N PHE A 12 6.29 6.51 -11.79
CA PHE A 12 5.89 5.26 -11.16
C PHE A 12 6.94 4.20 -11.43
N LEU A 13 7.41 3.55 -10.37
CA LEU A 13 8.35 2.43 -10.45
C LEU A 13 7.72 1.21 -9.78
N LYS A 14 7.46 0.17 -10.58
CA LYS A 14 6.95 -1.11 -10.11
C LYS A 14 8.09 -2.11 -10.03
N LEU A 15 8.13 -2.81 -8.91
CA LEU A 15 9.02 -3.94 -8.66
C LEU A 15 8.15 -5.15 -8.27
N PRO A 16 7.40 -5.75 -9.23
CA PRO A 16 6.44 -6.82 -8.95
C PRO A 16 7.00 -8.00 -8.15
N GLU A 17 8.19 -8.45 -8.52
CA GLU A 17 8.88 -9.59 -7.88
C GLU A 17 9.27 -9.33 -6.43
N PHE A 18 9.39 -8.05 -6.04
CA PHE A 18 9.69 -7.63 -4.68
C PHE A 18 8.43 -7.20 -3.92
N GLY A 19 7.26 -7.19 -4.55
CA GLY A 19 6.03 -6.71 -3.92
C GLY A 19 6.09 -5.23 -3.55
N VAL A 20 6.78 -4.41 -4.34
CA VAL A 20 6.96 -2.97 -4.06
C VAL A 20 6.54 -2.11 -5.25
N TYR A 21 5.94 -0.98 -4.93
CA TYR A 21 5.55 0.06 -5.86
C TYR A 21 5.95 1.43 -5.30
N PHE A 22 6.55 2.28 -6.12
CA PHE A 22 6.89 3.65 -5.77
C PHE A 22 6.18 4.64 -6.70
N GLN A 23 5.80 5.78 -6.13
CA GLN A 23 5.35 6.96 -6.84
C GLN A 23 6.21 8.15 -6.40
N ALA A 24 6.76 8.86 -7.37
CA ALA A 24 7.46 10.12 -7.18
C ALA A 24 6.74 11.24 -7.95
N GLY A 25 6.85 12.46 -7.42
CA GLY A 25 6.43 13.65 -8.16
C GLY A 25 7.49 14.10 -9.17
N SER A 26 7.29 15.28 -9.76
CA SER A 26 8.16 15.83 -10.81
C SER A 26 9.60 16.13 -10.37
N ASP A 27 9.84 16.23 -9.06
CA ASP A 27 11.16 16.46 -8.46
C ASP A 27 11.97 15.16 -8.25
N GLY A 28 11.39 14.01 -8.60
CA GLY A 28 12.00 12.69 -8.43
C GLY A 28 12.00 12.19 -6.99
N VAL A 29 11.36 12.91 -6.06
CA VAL A 29 11.24 12.51 -4.65
C VAL A 29 10.06 11.56 -4.49
N ILE A 30 10.28 10.43 -3.84
CA ILE A 30 9.21 9.44 -3.56
C ILE A 30 8.17 10.10 -2.64
N ALA A 31 6.99 10.37 -3.20
CA ALA A 31 5.85 10.92 -2.49
C ALA A 31 4.97 9.84 -1.88
N ALA A 32 4.97 8.63 -2.47
CA ALA A 32 4.20 7.50 -1.99
C ALA A 32 4.85 6.15 -2.35
N TYR A 33 4.54 5.12 -1.56
CA TYR A 33 4.93 3.76 -1.86
C TYR A 33 3.90 2.74 -1.37
N ARG A 34 3.89 1.56 -2.00
CA ARG A 34 3.12 0.40 -1.54
C ARG A 34 4.03 -0.79 -1.32
N VAL A 35 3.75 -1.54 -0.26
CA VAL A 35 4.38 -2.83 0.05
C VAL A 35 3.29 -3.88 0.15
N TYR A 36 3.40 -4.93 -0.66
CA TYR A 36 2.42 -6.01 -0.77
C TYR A 36 2.78 -7.16 0.19
N TYR A 37 1.88 -7.46 1.11
CA TYR A 37 2.07 -8.45 2.18
C TYR A 37 1.58 -9.82 1.73
N GLN A 38 0.63 -9.81 0.80
CA GLN A 38 0.11 -10.97 0.08
C GLN A 38 0.41 -10.80 -1.41
N ALA A 39 0.52 -11.94 -2.11
CA ALA A 39 0.58 -11.92 -3.56
C ALA A 39 -0.78 -11.48 -4.14
N THR A 40 -0.72 -10.75 -5.24
CA THR A 40 -1.86 -10.33 -6.06
C THR A 40 -1.58 -10.72 -7.51
N ASP A 41 -2.54 -10.49 -8.42
CA ASP A 41 -2.33 -10.76 -9.85
C ASP A 41 -1.14 -10.00 -10.44
N GLU A 42 -0.81 -8.81 -9.90
CA GLU A 42 0.24 -7.93 -10.43
C GLU A 42 1.54 -7.96 -9.61
N TYR A 43 1.53 -8.46 -8.37
CA TYR A 43 2.66 -8.36 -7.43
C TYR A 43 2.86 -9.65 -6.63
N TYR A 44 4.11 -10.04 -6.43
CA TYR A 44 4.47 -11.03 -5.43
C TYR A 44 4.39 -10.41 -4.02
N HIS A 45 4.40 -11.24 -2.98
CA HIS A 45 4.54 -10.73 -1.63
C HIS A 45 5.97 -10.25 -1.40
N ALA A 46 6.11 -9.13 -0.71
CA ALA A 46 7.41 -8.63 -0.26
C ALA A 46 8.07 -9.62 0.70
N ASP A 47 9.39 -9.57 0.79
CA ASP A 47 10.14 -10.35 1.77
C ASP A 47 9.95 -9.82 3.20
N SER A 48 10.42 -10.58 4.18
CA SER A 48 10.27 -10.23 5.60
C SER A 48 11.06 -8.98 6.00
N GLU A 49 12.18 -8.69 5.34
CA GLU A 49 12.98 -7.50 5.61
C GLU A 49 12.23 -6.24 5.14
N THR A 50 11.68 -6.25 3.94
CA THR A 50 10.89 -5.16 3.38
C THR A 50 9.62 -4.88 4.20
N LYS A 51 8.92 -5.94 4.67
CA LYS A 51 7.75 -5.78 5.55
C LYS A 51 8.12 -5.12 6.88
N LYS A 52 9.28 -5.48 7.46
CA LYS A 52 9.79 -4.88 8.70
C LYS A 52 10.12 -3.40 8.55
N GLU A 53 10.75 -3.02 7.45
CA GLU A 53 11.05 -1.62 7.14
C GLU A 53 9.79 -0.78 6.87
N CYS A 54 8.68 -1.42 6.48
CA CYS A 54 7.40 -0.76 6.26
C CYS A 54 6.56 -0.71 7.55
N LEU A 55 5.83 -1.78 7.86
CA LEU A 55 4.99 -1.96 9.04
C LEU A 55 4.84 -3.48 9.24
N ASP A 56 5.53 -4.10 10.19
CA ASP A 56 5.50 -5.57 10.36
C ASP A 56 4.16 -6.07 10.95
N ILE A 57 3.08 -5.94 10.19
CA ILE A 57 1.69 -6.25 10.57
C ILE A 57 1.12 -7.37 9.69
N ALA A 58 0.36 -8.29 10.27
CA ALA A 58 -0.26 -9.39 9.53
C ALA A 58 -1.74 -9.13 9.26
N THR A 59 -2.44 -8.51 10.20
CA THR A 59 -3.88 -8.25 10.14
C THR A 59 -4.20 -6.77 10.27
N VAL A 60 -5.42 -6.38 9.88
CA VAL A 60 -5.91 -5.02 10.15
C VAL A 60 -6.01 -4.74 11.66
N ASP A 61 -6.24 -5.75 12.50
CA ASP A 61 -6.30 -5.58 13.95
C ASP A 61 -4.91 -5.24 14.51
N ASP A 62 -3.84 -5.89 14.02
CA ASP A 62 -2.45 -5.52 14.35
C ASP A 62 -2.14 -4.06 13.99
N SER A 63 -2.73 -3.57 12.88
CA SER A 63 -2.55 -2.18 12.47
C SER A 63 -3.20 -1.19 13.43
N ILE A 64 -4.34 -1.55 14.03
CA ILE A 64 -5.03 -0.73 15.03
C ILE A 64 -4.22 -0.71 16.34
N ASP A 65 -3.67 -1.85 16.74
CA ASP A 65 -2.82 -1.95 17.93
C ASP A 65 -1.53 -1.12 17.77
N LEU A 66 -0.94 -1.13 16.57
CA LEU A 66 0.30 -0.42 16.27
C LEU A 66 0.10 1.09 16.03
N LEU A 67 -0.92 1.48 15.27
CA LEU A 67 -1.12 2.84 14.77
C LEU A 67 -2.21 3.62 15.53
N GLY A 68 -2.98 2.96 16.39
CA GLY A 68 -4.14 3.51 17.06
C GLY A 68 -5.42 3.42 16.21
N GLN A 69 -6.43 4.21 16.58
CA GLN A 69 -7.71 4.19 15.86
C GLN A 69 -7.58 4.80 14.47
N PRO A 70 -8.20 4.20 13.43
CA PRO A 70 -8.17 4.74 12.09
C PRO A 70 -8.90 6.09 12.04
N ALA A 71 -8.39 6.99 11.21
CA ALA A 71 -9.03 8.28 10.93
C ALA A 71 -10.30 8.10 10.09
N ARG A 72 -10.32 7.11 9.21
CA ARG A 72 -11.49 6.70 8.40
C ARG A 72 -11.29 5.34 7.75
N ASP A 73 -12.39 4.75 7.32
CA ASP A 73 -12.39 3.59 6.42
C ASP A 73 -12.24 3.99 4.95
N VAL A 74 -11.64 3.10 4.17
CA VAL A 74 -11.51 3.19 2.71
C VAL A 74 -12.37 2.07 2.10
N PRO A 75 -13.43 2.41 1.36
CA PRO A 75 -14.32 1.42 0.80
C PRO A 75 -13.67 0.63 -0.35
N SER A 76 -14.11 -0.62 -0.53
CA SER A 76 -13.83 -1.37 -1.74
C SER A 76 -14.54 -0.72 -2.95
N ILE A 77 -13.81 -0.52 -4.04
CA ILE A 77 -14.32 0.06 -5.27
C ILE A 77 -14.43 -1.03 -6.32
N ARG A 78 -15.60 -1.15 -6.95
CA ARG A 78 -15.83 -2.05 -8.08
C ARG A 78 -15.38 -1.39 -9.37
N ILE A 79 -14.49 -2.05 -10.11
CA ILE A 79 -13.99 -1.57 -11.40
C ILE A 79 -14.54 -2.50 -12.49
N PRO A 80 -15.25 -1.98 -13.51
CA PRO A 80 -15.76 -2.80 -14.60
C PRO A 80 -14.64 -3.61 -15.29
N GLY A 81 -14.85 -4.92 -15.43
CA GLY A 81 -13.89 -5.83 -16.06
C GLY A 81 -12.66 -6.17 -15.21
N ARG A 82 -12.60 -5.76 -13.93
CA ARG A 82 -11.54 -6.13 -12.99
C ARG A 82 -12.12 -6.57 -11.64
N ALA A 83 -11.31 -7.27 -10.85
CA ALA A 83 -11.68 -7.56 -9.46
C ALA A 83 -11.87 -6.25 -8.67
N PRO A 84 -12.79 -6.21 -7.68
CA PRO A 84 -12.91 -5.08 -6.77
C PRO A 84 -11.60 -4.83 -6.02
N THR A 85 -11.33 -3.57 -5.67
CA THR A 85 -10.18 -3.25 -4.82
C THR A 85 -10.39 -3.77 -3.40
N SER A 86 -9.31 -4.14 -2.70
CA SER A 86 -9.40 -4.43 -1.26
C SER A 86 -9.88 -3.20 -0.49
N PRO A 87 -10.80 -3.36 0.49
CA PRO A 87 -11.08 -2.29 1.45
C PRO A 87 -9.83 -1.96 2.27
N GLY A 88 -9.88 -0.89 3.04
CA GLY A 88 -8.78 -0.52 3.92
C GLY A 88 -9.18 0.41 5.05
N CYS A 89 -8.21 0.72 5.89
CA CYS A 89 -8.32 1.74 6.94
C CYS A 89 -7.19 2.74 6.79
N GLU A 90 -7.48 4.03 6.99
CA GLU A 90 -6.52 5.12 6.86
C GLU A 90 -6.13 5.66 8.23
N PHE A 91 -4.84 5.79 8.48
CA PHE A 91 -4.23 6.25 9.71
C PHE A 91 -3.39 7.51 9.44
N LEU A 92 -3.41 8.42 10.41
CA LEU A 92 -2.61 9.64 10.39
C LEU A 92 -1.49 9.51 11.42
N LEU A 93 -0.24 9.43 10.93
CA LEU A 93 0.94 9.34 11.79
C LEU A 93 1.96 10.40 11.40
N LYS A 94 2.14 11.41 12.26
CA LYS A 94 3.02 12.57 12.01
C LYS A 94 2.63 13.25 10.67
N GLN A 95 3.57 13.30 9.72
CA GLN A 95 3.40 13.85 8.37
C GLN A 95 3.15 12.76 7.32
N LYS A 96 2.73 11.56 7.72
CA LYS A 96 2.42 10.47 6.81
C LYS A 96 0.95 10.06 6.93
N LEU A 97 0.38 9.73 5.78
CA LEU A 97 -0.91 9.09 5.63
C LEU A 97 -0.65 7.63 5.28
N ILE A 98 -1.08 6.73 6.15
CA ILE A 98 -0.87 5.29 6.01
C ILE A 98 -2.23 4.65 5.75
N THR A 99 -2.39 3.97 4.63
CA THR A 99 -3.59 3.20 4.32
C THR A 99 -3.24 1.72 4.32
N VAL A 100 -3.86 0.96 5.21
CA VAL A 100 -3.69 -0.50 5.29
C VAL A 100 -4.88 -1.13 4.57
N HIS A 101 -4.62 -1.76 3.43
CA HIS A 101 -5.63 -2.52 2.70
C HIS A 101 -5.58 -3.99 3.10
N TYR A 102 -6.75 -4.62 3.23
CA TYR A 102 -6.88 -5.97 3.75
C TYR A 102 -7.93 -6.77 2.99
N ASP A 103 -7.82 -8.09 3.06
CA ASP A 103 -8.84 -9.01 2.55
C ASP A 103 -10.08 -8.95 3.45
N ALA A 104 -11.25 -8.71 2.86
CA ALA A 104 -12.48 -8.45 3.61
C ALA A 104 -12.96 -9.67 4.42
N GLU A 105 -12.63 -10.88 3.98
CA GLU A 105 -13.07 -12.12 4.62
C GLU A 105 -12.09 -12.53 5.71
N SER A 106 -10.79 -12.55 5.40
CA SER A 106 -9.75 -13.06 6.30
C SER A 106 -9.15 -11.98 7.21
N ARG A 107 -9.38 -10.69 6.92
CA ARG A 107 -8.79 -9.53 7.60
C ARG A 107 -7.26 -9.45 7.53
N PHE A 108 -6.62 -10.28 6.71
CA PHE A 108 -5.17 -10.23 6.50
C PHE A 108 -4.80 -9.03 5.63
N VAL A 109 -3.69 -8.38 5.96
CA VAL A 109 -3.18 -7.24 5.19
C VAL A 109 -2.78 -7.70 3.79
N THR A 110 -3.37 -7.08 2.77
CA THR A 110 -3.00 -7.29 1.38
C THR A 110 -1.80 -6.42 1.02
N TYR A 111 -1.89 -5.11 1.30
CA TYR A 111 -0.78 -4.18 1.11
C TYR A 111 -0.93 -2.93 1.99
N VAL A 112 0.19 -2.31 2.29
CA VAL A 112 0.25 -1.01 2.96
C VAL A 112 0.61 0.04 1.93
N HIS A 113 -0.12 1.15 1.91
CA HIS A 113 0.15 2.32 1.07
C HIS A 113 0.50 3.50 1.97
N VAL A 114 1.70 4.02 1.82
CA VAL A 114 2.19 5.16 2.61
C VAL A 114 2.37 6.35 1.70
N ARG A 115 1.83 7.51 2.10
CA ARG A 115 1.95 8.78 1.40
C ARG A 115 2.48 9.84 2.34
N SER A 116 3.42 10.65 1.87
CA SER A 116 3.83 11.87 2.56
C SER A 116 2.71 12.92 2.46
N LYS A 117 2.36 13.56 3.57
CA LYS A 117 1.59 14.82 3.53
C LYS A 117 2.58 15.94 3.20
N VAL A 118 2.41 16.53 2.02
CA VAL A 118 3.01 17.82 1.66
C VAL A 118 2.37 18.91 2.50
#